data_AF-A0AAN8MB40-F1
#
_entry.id   AF-A0AAN8MB40-F1
#
_cell.length_a   1.000
_cell.length_b   1.000
_cell.length_c   1.000
_cell.angle_alpha   90.00
_cell.angle_beta   90.00
_cell.angle_gamma   90.00
#
_symmetry.space_group_name_H-M   'P 1'
#
loop_
_entity.id
_entity.type
_entity.pdbx_description
1 polymer ?
#
loop_
_entity_poly.entity_id
_entity_poly.type
_entity_poly.pdbx_seq_one_letter_code
_entity_poly.pdbx_strand_id
1 'polypeptide(L)'
;MSIDCCNVISMATVEPKLILLFSGKRKSGKDYVTDLIHKRLGPDVCCILRLSGPLKQQYAQDHGLDFEELLGAGEYKEKYRADMIQWGEKQREKDPGFFCRLAIKGAQHPSG
;
A
#
# COMPACT_ATOMS: atom_id res chain seq x y z
N MET A 1 -9.09 -43.16 11.77
CA MET A 1 -7.82 -42.42 11.78
C MET A 1 -7.66 -41.74 10.43
N SER A 2 -7.36 -40.48 10.25
CA SER A 2 -7.56 -39.24 11.00
C SER A 2 -7.45 -38.16 9.93
N ILE A 3 -8.21 -37.08 10.09
CA ILE A 3 -8.26 -35.91 9.23
C ILE A 3 -6.86 -35.30 9.08
N ASP A 4 -6.50 -34.85 7.88
CA ASP A 4 -5.80 -33.57 7.74
C ASP A 4 -6.32 -32.82 6.51
N CYS A 5 -7.51 -32.28 6.73
CA CYS A 5 -8.12 -31.18 6.01
C CYS A 5 -7.37 -29.89 6.41
N CYS A 6 -6.11 -29.73 6.01
CA CYS A 6 -5.34 -28.51 6.28
C CYS A 6 -5.21 -27.66 5.00
N ASN A 7 -6.15 -26.72 4.88
CA ASN A 7 -5.96 -25.38 4.32
C ASN A 7 -5.24 -25.26 2.97
N VAL A 8 -5.92 -25.66 1.91
CA VAL A 8 -5.93 -24.83 0.70
C VAL A 8 -7.18 -23.96 0.79
N ILE A 9 -7.15 -22.96 1.68
CA ILE A 9 -8.09 -21.83 1.55
C ILE A 9 -7.63 -21.12 0.28
N SER A 10 -8.20 -21.54 -0.84
CA SER A 10 -8.29 -20.71 -2.03
C SER A 10 -8.95 -19.40 -1.60
N MET A 11 -8.13 -18.40 -1.26
CA MET A 11 -8.62 -17.03 -1.10
C MET A 11 -9.26 -16.69 -2.44
N ALA A 12 -10.58 -16.73 -2.50
CA ALA A 12 -11.32 -16.22 -3.64
C ALA A 12 -10.85 -14.78 -3.83
N THR A 13 -10.08 -14.54 -4.89
CA THR A 13 -9.61 -13.20 -5.22
C THR A 13 -10.83 -12.44 -5.68
N VAL A 14 -11.39 -11.62 -4.78
CA VAL A 14 -12.50 -10.73 -5.13
C VAL A 14 -11.93 -9.69 -6.08
N GLU A 15 -12.21 -9.85 -7.38
CA GLU A 15 -11.80 -8.88 -8.38
C GLU A 15 -12.53 -7.55 -8.13
N PRO A 16 -11.81 -6.41 -8.10
CA PRO A 16 -12.44 -5.13 -7.87
C PRO A 16 -13.35 -4.79 -9.05
N LYS A 17 -14.62 -4.48 -8.76
CA LYS A 17 -15.59 -4.01 -9.76
C LYS A 17 -15.24 -2.62 -10.32
N LEU A 18 -14.49 -1.82 -9.55
CA LEU A 18 -14.11 -0.45 -9.90
C LEU A 18 -12.77 -0.09 -9.24
N ILE A 19 -11.87 0.53 -10.00
CA ILE A 19 -10.63 1.12 -9.49
C ILE A 19 -10.67 2.63 -9.72
N LEU A 20 -10.56 3.40 -8.64
CA LEU A 20 -10.48 4.86 -8.68
C LEU A 20 -9.03 5.29 -8.45
N LEU A 21 -8.39 5.83 -9.49
CA LEU A 21 -7.01 6.31 -9.40
C LEU A 21 -6.99 7.81 -9.08
N PHE A 22 -6.46 8.15 -7.90
CA PHE A 22 -6.30 9.55 -7.47
C PHE A 22 -4.85 10.00 -7.63
N SER A 23 -4.65 11.13 -8.31
CA SER A 23 -3.33 11.77 -8.49
C SER A 23 -3.43 13.29 -8.28
N GLY A 24 -2.32 13.94 -7.94
CA GLY A 24 -2.28 15.40 -7.78
C GLY A 24 -1.14 15.92 -6.89
N LYS A 25 -0.88 17.24 -6.95
CA LYS A 25 0.19 17.90 -6.16
C LYS A 25 -0.13 17.98 -4.67
N ARG A 26 0.87 18.23 -3.82
CA ARG A 26 0.67 18.42 -2.36
C ARG A 26 -0.38 19.51 -2.10
N LYS A 27 -1.22 19.32 -1.07
CA LYS A 27 -2.30 20.24 -0.68
C LYS A 27 -3.45 20.42 -1.71
N SER A 28 -3.60 19.49 -2.66
CA SER A 28 -4.72 19.47 -3.62
C SER A 28 -6.02 18.80 -3.12
N GLY A 29 -6.09 18.37 -1.85
CA GLY A 29 -7.30 17.77 -1.27
C GLY A 29 -7.59 16.31 -1.63
N LYS A 30 -6.68 15.61 -2.33
CA LYS A 30 -6.91 14.21 -2.73
C LYS A 30 -7.11 13.25 -1.55
N ASP A 31 -6.34 13.37 -0.46
CA ASP A 31 -6.54 12.55 0.75
C ASP A 31 -7.93 12.81 1.36
N TYR A 32 -8.35 14.08 1.41
CA TYR A 32 -9.69 14.46 1.89
C TYR A 32 -10.80 13.80 1.07
N VAL A 33 -10.69 13.79 -0.26
CA VAL A 33 -11.68 13.17 -1.14
C VAL A 33 -11.70 11.65 -0.97
N THR A 34 -10.53 11.00 -0.93
CA THR A 34 -10.46 9.53 -0.74
C THR A 34 -11.01 9.11 0.62
N ASP A 35 -10.71 9.85 1.68
CA ASP A 35 -11.20 9.57 3.02
C ASP A 35 -12.72 9.77 3.12
N LEU A 36 -13.27 10.79 2.43
CA LEU A 36 -14.70 11.03 2.36
C LEU A 36 -15.44 9.90 1.60
N ILE A 37 -14.88 9.42 0.49
CA ILE A 37 -15.44 8.29 -0.27
C ILE A 37 -15.44 7.03 0.60
N HIS A 38 -14.30 6.70 1.21
CA HIS A 38 -14.16 5.53 2.07
C HIS A 38 -15.11 5.60 3.28
N LYS A 39 -15.22 6.76 3.93
CA LYS A 39 -16.16 6.98 5.05
C LYS A 39 -17.62 6.77 4.65
N ARG A 40 -18.00 7.12 3.41
CA ARG A 40 -19.38 6.98 2.93
C ARG A 40 -19.71 5.55 2.48
N LEU A 41 -18.76 4.84 1.87
CA LEU A 41 -18.97 3.48 1.38
C LEU A 41 -18.76 2.43 2.47
N GLY A 42 -17.90 2.71 3.45
CA GLY A 42 -17.52 1.78 4.49
C GLY A 42 -16.42 0.80 4.07
N PRO A 43 -15.70 0.22 5.05
CA PRO A 43 -14.57 -0.68 4.81
C PRO A 43 -14.96 -2.01 4.16
N ASP A 44 -16.23 -2.42 4.29
CA ASP A 44 -16.76 -3.65 3.67
C ASP A 44 -17.02 -3.51 2.16
N VAL A 45 -16.99 -2.28 1.64
CA VAL A 45 -17.23 -2.00 0.20
C VAL A 45 -15.99 -1.44 -0.49
N CYS A 46 -15.19 -0.65 0.22
CA CYS A 46 -14.08 0.10 -0.37
C CYS A 46 -12.86 0.05 0.55
N CYS A 47 -11.67 -0.05 -0.04
CA CYS A 47 -10.40 0.12 0.66
C CYS A 47 -9.56 1.24 0.02
N ILE A 48 -8.70 1.88 0.82
CA ILE A 48 -7.74 2.87 0.34
C ILE A 48 -6.36 2.24 0.20
N LEU A 49 -5.83 2.22 -1.02
CA LEU A 49 -4.45 1.79 -1.29
C LEU A 49 -3.54 3.00 -1.51
N ARG A 50 -2.45 3.07 -0.74
CA ARG A 50 -1.44 4.14 -0.85
C ARG A 50 -0.10 3.55 -1.27
N LEU A 51 0.39 3.88 -2.47
CA LEU A 51 1.67 3.35 -2.99
C LEU A 51 2.90 3.78 -2.19
N SER A 52 2.80 4.86 -1.41
CA SER A 52 3.89 5.34 -0.55
C SER A 52 4.15 4.43 0.66
N GLY A 53 3.16 3.65 1.10
CA GLY A 53 3.34 2.68 2.20
C GLY A 53 4.32 1.56 1.81
N PRO A 54 4.04 0.79 0.75
CA PRO A 54 4.93 -0.25 0.25
C PRO A 54 6.33 0.25 -0.12
N LEU A 55 6.45 1.47 -0.65
CA LEU A 55 7.74 2.10 -0.90
C LEU A 55 8.58 2.18 0.39
N LYS A 56 8.01 2.74 1.46
CA LYS A 56 8.72 2.89 2.73
C LYS A 56 9.04 1.54 3.37
N GLN A 57 8.09 0.61 3.33
CA GLN A 57 8.26 -0.70 3.95
C GLN A 57 9.38 -1.49 3.27
N GLN A 58 9.37 -1.57 1.94
CA GLN A 58 10.41 -2.29 1.20
C GLN A 58 11.76 -1.60 1.31
N TYR A 59 11.79 -0.25 1.23
CA TYR A 59 13.03 0.50 1.40
C TYR A 59 13.65 0.27 2.78
N ALA A 60 12.84 0.30 3.85
CA ALA A 60 13.31 0.03 5.20
C ALA A 60 13.86 -1.40 5.33
N GLN A 61 13.16 -2.39 4.78
CA GLN A 61 13.60 -3.79 4.79
C GLN A 61 14.94 -3.98 4.07
N ASP A 62 15.10 -3.43 2.87
CA ASP A 62 16.28 -3.63 2.04
C ASP A 62 17.53 -2.91 2.58
N HIS A 63 17.33 -1.87 3.40
CA HIS A 63 18.41 -1.04 3.96
C HIS A 63 18.59 -1.22 5.48
N GLY A 64 17.85 -2.15 6.10
CA GLY A 64 17.92 -2.40 7.54
C GLY A 64 17.53 -1.20 8.41
N LEU A 65 16.52 -0.43 7.98
CA LEU A 65 16.02 0.76 8.69
C LEU A 65 14.81 0.43 9.56
N ASP A 66 14.54 1.29 10.54
CA ASP A 66 13.31 1.22 11.33
C ASP A 66 12.13 1.74 10.50
N PHE A 67 11.17 0.85 10.25
CA PHE A 67 9.99 1.18 9.47
C PHE A 67 9.06 2.18 10.17
N GLU A 68 8.87 2.05 11.49
CA GLU A 68 7.98 2.92 12.26
C GLU A 68 8.52 4.35 12.31
N GLU A 69 9.84 4.52 12.49
CA GLU A 69 10.47 5.84 12.41
C GLU A 69 10.36 6.45 11.00
N LEU A 70 10.44 5.61 9.95
CA LEU A 70 10.29 6.05 8.55
C LEU A 70 8.83 6.42 8.19
N LEU A 71 7.84 5.87 8.92
CA LEU A 71 6.44 6.27 8.79
C LEU A 71 6.19 7.67 9.36
N GLY A 72 6.91 8.06 10.41
CA GLY A 72 6.74 9.29 11.17
C GLY A 72 6.95 10.61 10.41
N ALA A 73 7.08 11.70 11.17
CA ALA A 73 7.28 13.06 10.65
C ALA A 73 8.61 13.70 11.07
N GLY A 74 9.50 12.93 11.71
CA GLY A 74 10.76 13.42 12.25
C GLY A 74 11.91 13.46 11.25
N GLU A 75 13.06 13.93 11.74
CA GLU A 75 14.30 14.08 10.96
C GLU A 75 14.80 12.76 10.37
N TYR A 76 14.57 11.64 11.07
CA TYR A 76 14.94 10.31 10.58
C TYR A 76 14.42 10.04 9.18
N LYS A 77 13.14 10.34 8.94
CA LYS A 77 12.52 10.18 7.63
C LYS A 77 13.07 11.17 6.60
N GLU A 78 13.24 12.43 6.99
CA GLU A 78 13.71 13.45 6.06
C GLU A 78 15.16 13.19 5.62
N LYS A 79 16.00 12.60 6.48
CA LYS A 79 17.35 12.11 6.15
C LYS A 79 17.35 11.14 4.97
N TYR A 80 16.40 10.19 4.94
CA TYR A 80 16.34 9.16 3.89
C TYR A 80 15.39 9.49 2.74
N ARG A 81 14.67 10.62 2.82
CA ARG A 81 13.58 10.94 1.88
C ARG A 81 14.06 10.97 0.42
N ALA A 82 15.15 11.66 0.14
CA ALA A 82 15.66 11.83 -1.22
C ALA A 82 16.13 10.49 -1.81
N ASP A 83 16.89 9.73 -1.04
CA ASP A 83 17.42 8.42 -1.45
C ASP A 83 16.30 7.41 -1.66
N MET A 84 15.33 7.35 -0.74
CA MET A 84 14.14 6.49 -0.87
C MET A 84 13.33 6.79 -2.14
N ILE A 85 13.20 8.07 -2.52
CA ILE A 85 12.52 8.45 -3.77
C ILE A 85 13.32 7.91 -4.97
N GLN A 86 14.62 8.13 -5.02
CA GLN A 86 15.48 7.68 -6.13
C GLN A 86 15.51 6.16 -6.24
N TRP A 87 15.66 5.46 -5.12
CA TRP A 87 15.55 4.01 -5.03
C TRP A 87 14.19 3.54 -5.58
N GLY A 88 13.11 4.18 -5.14
CA GLY A 88 11.76 3.88 -5.62
C GLY A 88 11.57 4.05 -7.13
N GLU A 89 12.14 5.10 -7.73
CA GLU A 89 12.11 5.28 -9.19
C GLU A 89 12.88 4.17 -9.91
N LYS A 90 14.08 3.80 -9.44
CA LYS A 90 14.85 2.69 -10.02
C LYS A 90 14.08 1.36 -9.97
N GLN A 91 13.31 1.12 -8.91
CA GLN A 91 12.44 -0.06 -8.83
C GLN A 91 11.29 0.02 -9.85
N ARG A 92 10.67 1.20 -10.04
CA ARG A 92 9.61 1.41 -11.04
C ARG A 92 10.11 1.30 -12.48
N GLU A 93 11.33 1.74 -12.76
CA GLU A 93 11.96 1.62 -14.09
C GLU A 93 12.16 0.16 -14.48
N LYS A 94 12.56 -0.68 -13.51
CA LYS A 94 12.73 -2.13 -13.72
C LYS A 94 11.38 -2.85 -13.80
N ASP A 95 10.44 -2.46 -12.95
CA ASP A 95 9.12 -3.09 -12.84
C ASP A 95 8.05 -2.07 -12.43
N PRO A 96 7.29 -1.54 -13.39
CA PRO A 96 6.26 -0.54 -13.11
C PRO A 96 5.18 -1.00 -12.12
N GLY A 97 4.96 -2.32 -12.01
CA GLY A 97 3.94 -2.91 -11.14
C GLY A 97 4.43 -3.25 -9.73
N PHE A 98 5.72 -3.05 -9.43
CA PHE A 98 6.36 -3.49 -8.18
C PHE A 98 5.57 -3.06 -6.93
N PHE A 99 5.37 -1.76 -6.75
CA PHE A 99 4.67 -1.23 -5.57
C PHE A 99 3.16 -1.48 -5.60
N CYS A 100 2.55 -1.62 -6.78
CA CYS A 100 1.13 -1.96 -6.90
C CYS A 100 0.86 -3.35 -6.33
N ARG A 101 1.68 -4.34 -6.70
CA ARG A 101 1.53 -5.71 -6.20
C ARG A 101 1.79 -5.80 -4.69
N LEU A 102 2.75 -5.04 -4.17
CA LEU A 102 2.96 -4.94 -2.72
C LEU A 102 1.78 -4.27 -2.00
N ALA A 103 1.22 -3.18 -2.56
CA ALA A 103 0.04 -2.51 -1.99
C ALA A 103 -1.17 -3.43 -1.90
N ILE A 104 -1.41 -4.23 -2.94
CA ILE A 104 -2.54 -5.17 -3.01
C ILE A 104 -2.36 -6.32 -2.01
N LYS A 105 -1.14 -6.85 -1.86
CA LYS A 105 -0.87 -7.93 -0.88
C LYS A 105 -1.17 -7.52 0.57
N GLY A 106 -0.95 -6.25 0.91
CA GLY A 106 -1.24 -5.70 2.24
C GLY A 106 -2.68 -5.21 2.42
N ALA A 107 -3.50 -5.24 1.37
CA ALA A 107 -4.88 -4.78 1.45
C ALA A 107 -5.77 -5.83 2.11
N GLN A 108 -6.52 -5.42 3.14
CA GLN A 108 -7.67 -6.21 3.58
C GLN A 108 -8.73 -6.11 2.49
N HIS A 109 -9.16 -7.25 1.98
CA HIS A 109 -10.28 -7.28 1.04
C HIS A 109 -11.55 -6.84 1.76
N PRO A 110 -12.35 -5.94 1.15
CA PRO A 110 -13.70 -5.68 1.64
C PRO A 110 -14.47 -7.00 1.65
N SER A 111 -14.88 -7.45 2.83
CA SER A 111 -15.72 -8.63 2.99
C SER A 111 -17.12 -8.28 2.52
N GLY A 112 -17.41 -8.59 1.25
CA GLY A 112 -18.78 -8.60 0.73
C GLY A 112 -19.61 -9.71 1.37
#